data_AF-A0A7G8W9T2-F1
#
_entry.id   AF-A0A7G8W9T2-F1
#
_cell.length_a   1.000
_cell.length_b   1.000
_cell.length_c   1.000
_cell.angle_alpha   90.00
_cell.angle_beta   90.00
_cell.angle_gamma   90.00
#
_symmetry.space_group_name_H-M   'P 1'
#
loop_
_entity.id
_entity.type
_entity.pdbx_description
1 polymer ?
#
loop_
_entity_poly.entity_id
_entity_poly.type
_entity_poly.pdbx_seq_one_letter_code
_entity_poly.pdbx_strand_id
1 'polypeptide(L)' 'MNFEAIVPELVKGKTVLVSAHGNSIRALMTEILDIPASEISTVEVQTGVLNMYEFDRSMNLKEHHKLEQMSKIVI' A
#
# COMPACT_ATOMS: atom_id res chain seq x y z
N MET A 1 -6.15 -0.20 10.68
CA MET A 1 -6.81 -0.88 9.54
C MET A 1 -5.83 -1.93 9.08
N ASN A 2 -6.27 -3.19 9.03
CA ASN A 2 -5.41 -4.33 8.74
C ASN A 2 -5.73 -4.84 7.34
N PHE A 3 -4.83 -5.60 6.73
CA PHE A 3 -5.03 -6.09 5.37
C PHE A 3 -6.30 -6.95 5.25
N GLU A 4 -6.64 -7.74 6.27
CA GLU A 4 -7.88 -8.51 6.35
C GLU A 4 -9.17 -7.69 6.12
N ALA A 5 -9.17 -6.40 6.50
CA ALA A 5 -10.33 -5.53 6.28
C ALA A 5 -10.48 -5.09 4.81
N ILE A 6 -9.41 -5.20 4.02
CA ILE A 6 -9.33 -4.75 2.62
C ILE A 6 -9.56 -5.94 1.66
N VAL A 7 -9.06 -7.13 2.01
CA VAL A 7 -9.15 -8.35 1.20
C VAL A 7 -10.56 -8.65 0.65
N PRO A 8 -11.66 -8.58 1.44
CA PRO A 8 -12.99 -8.89 0.92
C PRO A 8 -13.44 -7.98 -0.23
N GLU A 9 -12.99 -6.72 -0.24
CA GLU A 9 -13.32 -5.78 -1.31
C GLU A 9 -12.45 -6.01 -2.55
N LEU A 10 -11.18 -6.37 -2.36
CA LEU A 10 -10.29 -6.78 -3.46
C LEU A 10 -10.79 -8.06 -4.15
N VAL A 11 -11.26 -9.05 -3.38
CA VAL A 11 -11.85 -10.30 -3.90
C VAL A 11 -13.13 -10.03 -4.70
N LYS A 12 -13.88 -8.97 -4.38
CA LYS A 12 -15.02 -8.50 -5.19
C LYS A 12 -14.60 -7.79 -6.49
N GLY A 13 -13.30 -7.70 -6.77
CA GLY A 13 -12.73 -7.03 -7.94
C GLY A 13 -12.76 -5.50 -7.84
N LYS A 14 -12.88 -4.94 -6.63
CA LYS A 14 -12.87 -3.48 -6.43
C LYS A 14 -11.45 -2.96 -6.26
N THR A 15 -11.23 -1.74 -6.75
CA THR A 15 -10.07 -0.93 -6.37
C THR A 15 -10.32 -0.27 -5.03
N VAL A 16 -9.41 -0.46 -4.06
CA VAL A 16 -9.52 0.11 -2.71
C VAL A 16 -8.45 1.19 -2.52
N LEU A 17 -8.88 2.40 -2.15
CA LEU A 17 -7.98 3.48 -1.72
C LEU A 17 -7.94 3.52 -0.19
N VAL A 18 -6.73 3.45 0.38
CA VAL A 18 -6.52 3.58 1.82
C VAL A 18 -5.85 4.92 2.11
N SER A 19 -6.50 5.74 2.94
CA SER A 19 -5.94 6.99 3.46
C SER A 19 -5.83 6.88 4.98
N ALA A 20 -4.60 7.01 5.51
CA ALA A 20 -4.31 6.87 6.93
C ALA A 20 -3.04 7.65 7.32
N HIS A 21 -2.63 7.55 8.58
CA HIS A 21 -1.40 8.14 9.09
C HIS A 21 -0.20 7.21 8.87
N GLY A 22 1.03 7.76 8.95
CA GLY A 22 2.27 7.04 8.64
C GLY A 22 2.44 5.69 9.36
N ASN A 23 2.11 5.61 10.66
CA ASN A 23 2.25 4.35 11.41
C ASN A 23 1.30 3.25 10.92
N SER A 24 0.05 3.61 10.62
CA SER A 24 -0.95 2.66 10.10
C SER A 24 -0.62 2.23 8.68
N ILE A 25 -0.16 3.15 7.84
CA ILE A 25 0.30 2.81 6.48
C ILE A 25 1.50 1.89 6.56
N ARG A 26 2.47 2.17 7.43
CA ARG A 26 3.66 1.34 7.62
C ARG A 26 3.31 -0.08 8.03
N ALA A 27 2.41 -0.24 9.00
CA ALA A 27 1.93 -1.56 9.42
C ALA A 27 1.25 -2.33 8.28
N LEU A 28 0.43 -1.64 7.48
CA LEU A 28 -0.22 -2.24 6.32
C LEU A 28 0.80 -2.62 5.23
N MET A 29 1.80 -1.77 4.97
CA MET A 29 2.87 -2.05 4.01
C MET A 29 3.71 -3.24 4.44
N THR A 30 4.06 -3.36 5.73
CA THR A 30 4.80 -4.52 6.23
C THR A 30 4.02 -5.82 6.07
N GLU A 31 2.71 -5.78 6.32
CA GLU A 31 1.82 -6.94 6.13
C GLU A 31 1.72 -7.35 4.66
N ILE A 32 1.57 -6.39 3.74
CA ILE A 32 1.47 -6.64 2.29
C ILE A 32 2.80 -7.16 1.70
N LEU A 33 3.92 -6.65 2.18
CA LEU A 33 5.26 -6.93 1.65
C LEU A 33 5.96 -8.09 2.37
N ASP A 34 5.27 -8.77 3.30
CA ASP A 34 5.82 -9.82 4.16
C ASP A 34 7.12 -9.39 4.88
N ILE A 35 7.16 -8.13 5.34
CA ILE A 35 8.28 -7.57 6.09
C ILE A 35 8.09 -7.92 7.57
N PRO A 36 9.09 -8.52 8.23
CA PRO A 36 9.00 -8.84 9.66
C PRO A 36 8.68 -7.61 10.49
N ALA A 37 7.84 -7.78 11.53
CA ALA A 37 7.49 -6.68 12.44
C ALA A 37 8.73 -6.05 13.13
N SER A 38 9.81 -6.81 13.32
CA SER A 38 11.09 -6.31 13.84
C SER A 38 11.76 -5.29 12.92
N GLU A 39 11.43 -5.32 11.62
CA GLU A 39 11.96 -4.42 10.60
C GLU A 39 10.99 -3.29 10.26
N ILE A 40 9.88 -3.14 10.98
CA ILE A 40 8.88 -2.09 10.69
C ILE A 40 9.53 -0.70 10.58
N SER A 41 10.52 -0.38 11.42
CA SER A 41 11.22 0.90 11.40
C SER A 41 11.98 1.21 10.11
N THR A 42 12.28 0.21 9.28
CA THR A 42 12.97 0.40 7.99
C THR A 42 12.00 0.82 6.89
N VAL A 43 10.69 0.68 7.10
CA VAL A 43 9.67 1.03 6.12
C VAL A 43 9.40 2.54 6.15
N GLU A 44 9.81 3.20 5.08
CA GLU A 44 9.55 4.63 4.86
C GLU A 44 8.18 4.85 4.22
N VAL A 45 7.39 5.75 4.82
CA VAL A 45 6.13 6.24 4.27
C VAL A 45 6.35 7.68 3.82
N GLN A 46 6.48 7.89 2.51
CA GLN A 46 6.72 9.20 1.92
C GLN A 46 5.40 9.96 1.74
N THR A 47 5.36 11.20 2.20
CA THR A 47 4.21 12.09 2.00
C THR A 47 4.07 12.45 0.52
N GLY A 48 2.86 12.39 -0.02
CA GLY A 48 2.58 12.76 -1.42
C GLY A 48 2.96 11.69 -2.46
N VAL A 49 3.44 10.52 -2.02
CA VAL A 49 3.70 9.36 -2.88
C VAL A 49 2.62 8.33 -2.69
N LEU A 50 1.97 7.92 -3.77
CA LEU A 50 0.93 6.90 -3.73
C LEU A 50 1.56 5.52 -4.02
N ASN A 51 1.38 4.57 -3.10
CA ASN A 51 1.81 3.18 -3.31
C ASN A 51 0.64 2.39 -3.88
N MET A 52 0.83 1.78 -5.05
CA MET A 52 -0.15 0.93 -5.72
C MET A 52 0.30 -0.52 -5.65
N TYR A 53 -0.58 -1.39 -5.14
CA TYR A 53 -0.34 -2.82 -4.98
C TYR A 53 -1.33 -3.60 -5.83
N GLU A 54 -0.82 -4.49 -6.67
CA GLU A 54 -1.63 -5.40 -7.47
C GLU A 54 -1.54 -6.82 -6.91
N PHE A 55 -2.68 -7.47 -6.75
CA PHE A 55 -2.76 -8.85 -6.25
C PHE A 55 -3.32 -9.78 -7.32
N ASP A 56 -2.87 -11.03 -7.33
CA ASP A 56 -3.49 -12.08 -8.12
C ASP A 56 -4.79 -12.61 -7.47
N ARG A 57 -5.44 -13.58 -8.11
CA ARG A 57 -6.70 -14.18 -7.61
C ARG A 57 -6.55 -14.95 -6.29
N SER A 58 -5.31 -15.32 -5.95
CA SER A 58 -4.97 -16.01 -4.71
C SER A 58 -4.48 -15.04 -3.64
N MET A 59 -4.63 -13.72 -3.85
CA MET A 59 -4.14 -12.66 -2.99
C MET A 59 -2.62 -12.63 -2.79
N ASN A 60 -1.86 -13.18 -3.74
CA ASN A 60 -0.41 -12.97 -3.76
C ASN A 60 -0.12 -11.60 -4.38
N LEU A 61 0.81 -10.86 -3.78
CA LEU A 61 1.29 -9.61 -4.36
C LEU A 61 1.99 -9.90 -5.70
N LYS A 62 1.46 -9.31 -6.77
CA LYS A 62 1.99 -9.45 -8.13
C LYS A 62 2.93 -8.29 -8.46
N GLU A 63 2.51 -7.06 -8.19
CA GLU A 63 3.27 -5.86 -8.51
C GLU A 63 3.11 -4.78 -7.42
N HIS A 64 4.17 -4.01 -7.21
CA HIS A 64 4.17 -2.83 -6.34
C HIS A 64 4.77 -1.66 -7.11
N HIS A 65 3.99 -0.60 -7.30
CA HIS A 65 4.39 0.60 -8.01
C HIS A 65 4.31 1.82 -7.10
N LYS A 66 5.32 2.69 -7.18
CA LYS A 66 5.23 4.04 -6.62
C LYS A 66 4.72 4.97 -7.71
N LEU A 67 3.55 5.53 -7.48
CA LEU A 67 2.99 6.57 -8.33
C LEU A 67 3.48 7.92 -7.79
N GLU A 68 4.55 8.40 -8.42
CA GLU A 68 5.08 9.75 -8.16
C GLU A 68 4.23 10.76 -8.93
N GLN A 69 3.85 11.84 -8.24
CA GLN A 69 3.18 12.95 -8.89
C GLN A 69 4.16 13.61 -9.88
N MET A 70 3.84 13.62 -11.18
CA MET A 70 4.50 14.51 -12.14
C MET A 70 4.11 15.95 -11.83
N SER A 71 4.83 16.62 -10.94
CA SER A 71 4.61 18.05 -10.68
C SER A 71 5.54 18.90 -11.54
N LYS A 72 5.02 19.37 -12.67
CA LYS A 72 5.26 20.73 -13.17
C LYS A 72 3.95 21.28 -13.72
N ILE A 73 3.17 21.94 -12.86
CA ILE A 73 2.40 23.09 -13.35
C ILE A 73 3.46 24.16 -13.60
N VAL A 74 3.90 24.27 -14.84
CA VAL A 74 4.63 25.45 -15.30
C VAL A 74 3.57 26.52 -15.43
N ILE A 75 3.55 27.45 -14.48
CA ILE A 75 2.85 28.73 -14.64
C ILE A 75 3.75 29.61 -15.50
#